data_AF-A0A6C1BSS8-F1
#
_entry.id   AF-A0A6C1BSS8-F1
#
_cell.length_a   1.000
_cell.length_b   1.000
_cell.length_c   1.000
_cell.angle_alpha   90.00
_cell.angle_beta   90.00
_cell.angle_gamma   90.00
#
_symmetry.space_group_name_H-M   'P 1'
#
loop_
_entity.id
_entity.type
_entity.pdbx_description
1 polymer ?
#
loop_
_entity_poly.entity_id
_entity_poly.type
_entity_poly.pdbx_seq_one_letter_code
_entity_poly.pdbx_strand_id
1 'polypeptide(L)'
;MYRKGARVEREIKKLFEDNGFKVVRSAGSKGETDLYISNKVISLGIQVKARKTVGLYSLLGSADALVIKADRQEPLIVMPLKTFLEVVNGKCSSVRTF
;
A
#
# COMPACT_ATOMS: atom_id res chain seq x y z
N MET A 1 12.95 -1.41 -22.04
CA MET A 1 11.71 -1.92 -21.39
C MET A 1 11.87 -1.76 -19.87
N TYR A 2 11.01 -0.97 -19.20
CA TYR A 2 11.23 -0.38 -17.86
C TYR A 2 11.46 -1.41 -16.71
N ARG A 3 12.70 -1.88 -16.53
CA ARG A 3 13.09 -2.90 -15.52
C ARG A 3 12.83 -2.47 -14.07
N LYS A 4 12.87 -1.16 -13.76
CA LYS A 4 12.73 -0.65 -12.38
C LYS A 4 11.31 -0.75 -11.84
N GLY A 5 10.31 -0.28 -12.59
CA GLY A 5 8.90 -0.36 -12.17
C GLY A 5 8.46 -1.81 -11.96
N ALA A 6 8.78 -2.67 -12.94
CA ALA A 6 8.45 -4.08 -12.87
C ALA A 6 9.19 -4.84 -11.75
N ARG A 7 10.34 -4.34 -11.24
CA ARG A 7 11.01 -4.92 -10.06
C ARG A 7 10.25 -4.57 -8.79
N VAL A 8 9.89 -3.30 -8.61
CA VAL A 8 9.15 -2.84 -7.43
C VAL A 8 7.77 -3.52 -7.36
N GLU A 9 7.04 -3.61 -8.47
CA GLU A 9 5.76 -4.33 -8.50
C GLU A 9 5.89 -5.80 -8.07
N ARG A 10 6.97 -6.48 -8.47
CA ARG A 10 7.21 -7.88 -8.07
C ARG A 10 7.54 -8.01 -6.58
N GLU A 11 8.30 -7.07 -6.05
CA GLU A 11 8.62 -7.01 -4.62
C GLU A 11 7.36 -6.79 -3.79
N ILE A 12 6.52 -5.82 -4.16
CA ILE A 12 5.25 -5.55 -3.49
C ILE A 12 4.30 -6.74 -3.61
N LYS A 13 4.20 -7.36 -4.80
CA LYS A 13 3.44 -8.60 -5.00
C LYS A 13 3.88 -9.67 -4.00
N LYS A 14 5.18 -9.95 -3.93
CA LYS A 14 5.71 -10.97 -3.04
C LYS A 14 5.40 -10.65 -1.57
N LEU A 15 5.52 -9.39 -1.16
CA LEU A 15 5.20 -8.98 0.21
C LEU A 15 3.73 -9.27 0.58
N PHE A 16 2.79 -9.01 -0.34
CA PHE A 16 1.39 -9.38 -0.14
C PHE A 16 1.19 -10.90 -0.09
N GLU A 17 1.80 -11.64 -1.01
CA GLU A 17 1.72 -13.12 -1.03
C GLU A 17 2.26 -13.74 0.27
N ASP A 18 3.41 -13.27 0.76
CA ASP A 18 4.03 -13.70 2.01
C ASP A 18 3.15 -13.37 3.24
N ASN A 19 2.21 -12.43 3.11
CA ASN A 19 1.23 -12.05 4.14
C ASN A 19 -0.17 -12.64 3.91
N GLY A 20 -0.29 -13.69 3.09
CA GLY A 20 -1.52 -14.46 2.93
C GLY A 20 -2.53 -13.89 1.94
N PHE A 21 -2.11 -12.95 1.08
CA PHE A 21 -2.95 -12.45 0.00
C PHE A 21 -2.74 -13.24 -1.30
N LYS A 22 -3.82 -13.44 -2.05
CA LYS A 22 -3.73 -13.76 -3.47
C LYS A 22 -3.51 -12.48 -4.24
N VAL A 23 -2.60 -12.49 -5.23
CA VAL A 23 -2.24 -11.31 -6.00
C VAL A 23 -2.31 -11.58 -7.50
N VAL A 24 -3.08 -10.76 -8.21
CA VAL A 24 -3.19 -10.78 -9.68
C VAL A 24 -2.63 -9.47 -10.23
N ARG A 25 -1.73 -9.53 -11.22
CA ARG A 25 -1.22 -8.31 -11.89
C ARG A 25 -2.17 -7.93 -13.03
N SER A 26 -2.41 -6.63 -13.24
CA SER A 26 -3.09 -6.20 -14.45
C SER A 26 -2.20 -6.50 -15.66
N ALA A 27 -2.74 -7.24 -16.63
CA ALA A 27 -2.02 -7.54 -17.86
C ALA A 27 -2.11 -6.32 -18.80
N GLY A 28 -1.03 -5.55 -18.88
CA GLY A 28 -0.93 -4.41 -19.80
C GLY A 28 -1.18 -3.07 -19.14
N SER A 29 -0.22 -2.16 -19.34
CA SER A 29 -0.01 -0.88 -18.63
C SER A 29 -1.03 0.23 -18.92
N LYS A 30 -2.32 -0.10 -19.09
CA LYS A 30 -3.37 0.87 -19.45
C LYS A 30 -4.48 1.03 -18.40
N GLY A 31 -4.46 0.26 -17.31
CA GLY A 31 -5.44 0.39 -16.21
C GLY A 31 -4.96 1.31 -15.08
N GLU A 32 -5.88 1.77 -14.25
CA GLU A 32 -5.63 2.54 -13.01
C GLU A 32 -5.15 1.67 -11.84
N THR A 33 -4.91 0.39 -12.09
CA THR A 33 -4.53 -0.61 -11.09
C THR A 33 -3.39 -1.46 -11.63
N ASP A 34 -2.32 -1.60 -10.85
CA ASP A 34 -1.18 -2.46 -11.19
C ASP A 34 -1.37 -3.88 -10.60
N LEU A 35 -1.90 -3.96 -9.37
CA LEU A 35 -2.10 -5.20 -8.63
C LEU A 35 -3.53 -5.27 -8.08
N TYR A 36 -4.18 -6.42 -8.22
CA TYR A 36 -5.38 -6.77 -7.47
C TYR A 36 -4.97 -7.74 -6.36
N ILE A 37 -5.29 -7.38 -5.11
CA ILE A 37 -5.02 -8.21 -3.94
C ILE A 37 -6.33 -8.69 -3.34
N SER A 38 -6.34 -9.91 -2.81
CA SER A 38 -7.48 -10.40 -2.05
C SER A 38 -7.07 -11.40 -0.96
N ASN A 39 -7.77 -11.36 0.16
CA ASN A 39 -7.72 -12.39 1.19
C ASN A 39 -9.15 -12.64 1.73
N LYS A 40 -9.29 -13.26 2.91
CA LYS A 40 -10.61 -13.53 3.51
C LYS A 40 -11.34 -12.27 4.02
N VAL A 41 -10.64 -11.14 4.13
CA VAL A 41 -11.13 -9.91 4.79
C VAL A 41 -11.35 -8.80 3.78
N ILE A 42 -10.43 -8.60 2.83
CA ILE A 42 -10.47 -7.50 1.87
C ILE A 42 -10.15 -7.95 0.44
N SER A 43 -10.65 -7.19 -0.53
CA SER A 43 -10.31 -7.31 -1.95
C SER A 43 -10.15 -5.92 -2.54
N LEU A 44 -8.95 -5.55 -3.00
CA LEU A 44 -8.60 -4.19 -3.40
C LEU A 44 -7.76 -4.15 -4.69
N GLY A 45 -7.93 -3.08 -5.46
CA GLY A 45 -7.00 -2.67 -6.53
C GLY A 45 -5.94 -1.70 -5.98
N ILE A 46 -4.69 -1.90 -6.36
CA ILE A 46 -3.53 -1.13 -5.90
C ILE A 46 -2.73 -0.61 -7.10
N GLN A 47 -2.45 0.69 -7.09
CA GLN A 47 -1.45 1.33 -7.94
C GLN A 47 -0.11 1.42 -7.20
N VAL A 48 0.96 0.96 -7.84
CA VAL A 48 2.33 1.01 -7.36
C VAL A 48 3.10 2.10 -8.08
N LYS A 49 3.61 3.09 -7.34
CA LYS A 49 4.50 4.12 -7.88
C LYS A 49 5.82 4.12 -7.10
N ALA A 50 6.93 3.95 -7.81
CA ALA A 50 8.26 4.17 -7.29
C ALA A 50 8.77 5.56 -7.71
N ARG A 51 9.21 6.38 -6.74
CA ARG A 51 9.78 7.71 -6.96
C ARG A 51 10.99 7.91 -6.05
N LYS A 52 11.94 8.76 -6.47
CA LYS A 52 13.10 9.11 -5.64
C LYS A 52 12.71 9.93 -4.41
N THR A 53 11.72 10.79 -4.56
CA THR A 53 11.22 11.68 -3.51
C THR A 53 9.70 11.69 -3.52
N VAL A 54 9.10 11.71 -2.32
CA VAL A 54 7.65 11.82 -2.10
C VAL A 54 7.45 12.64 -0.82
N GLY A 55 6.84 13.83 -0.92
CA GLY A 55 6.67 14.75 0.22
C GLY A 55 5.86 14.17 1.38
N LEU A 56 5.04 13.16 1.14
CA LEU A 56 4.21 12.48 2.14
C LEU A 56 5.03 11.92 3.32
N TYR A 57 6.27 11.48 3.10
CA TYR A 57 7.13 10.98 4.18
C TYR A 57 7.49 12.08 5.19
N SER A 58 7.66 13.32 4.74
CA SER A 58 7.94 14.44 5.64
C SER A 58 6.72 14.83 6.49
N LEU A 59 5.53 14.76 5.89
CA LEU A 59 4.26 15.03 6.59
C LEU A 59 3.90 13.93 7.59
N LEU A 60 4.24 12.68 7.28
CA LEU A 60 4.04 11.55 8.18
C LEU A 60 4.91 11.67 9.44
N GLY A 61 6.16 12.12 9.30
CA GLY A 61 7.07 12.32 10.44
C GLY A 61 7.27 11.02 11.23
N SER A 62 6.98 11.08 12.54
CA SER A 62 7.05 9.92 13.45
C SER A 62 5.69 9.25 13.74
N ALA A 63 4.62 9.65 13.04
CA ALA A 63 3.30 9.05 13.20
C ALA A 63 3.20 7.71 12.46
N ASP A 64 2.33 6.82 12.93
CA ASP A 64 2.10 5.51 12.30
C ASP A 64 1.26 5.62 11.01
N ALA A 65 0.44 6.67 10.91
CA ALA A 65 -0.38 6.98 9.74
C ALA A 65 -0.63 8.49 9.61
N LEU A 66 -0.89 8.93 8.38
CA LEU A 66 -1.23 10.29 8.01
C LEU A 66 -2.60 10.29 7.32
N VAL A 67 -3.56 11.04 7.84
CA VAL A 67 -4.85 11.25 7.18
C VAL A 67 -4.83 12.59 6.46
N ILE A 68 -5.13 12.59 5.16
CA ILE A 68 -5.11 13.79 4.31
C ILE A 68 -6.49 13.95 3.66
N LYS A 69 -7.04 15.16 3.68
CA LYS A 69 -8.30 15.49 3.02
C LYS A 69 -8.12 16.71 2.14
N ALA A 70 -8.33 16.55 0.84
CA ALA A 70 -8.45 17.69 -0.08
C ALA A 70 -9.88 18.28 -0.01
N ASP A 71 -10.03 19.52 -0.48
CA ASP A 71 -11.34 20.16 -0.48
C ASP A 71 -12.36 19.34 -1.29
N ARG A 72 -13.53 19.11 -0.69
CA ARG A 72 -14.63 18.29 -1.26
C ARG A 72 -14.24 16.88 -1.73
N GLN A 73 -13.08 16.35 -1.32
CA GLN A 73 -12.68 14.96 -1.58
C GLN A 73 -12.83 14.11 -0.32
N GLU A 74 -12.93 12.79 -0.54
CA GLU A 74 -12.87 11.80 0.54
C GLU A 74 -11.48 11.82 1.21
N PRO A 75 -11.40 11.74 2.56
CA PRO A 75 -10.12 11.63 3.24
C PRO A 75 -9.39 10.35 2.84
N LEU A 76 -8.08 10.47 2.63
CA LEU A 76 -7.19 9.35 2.36
C LEU A 76 -6.35 9.07 3.60
N ILE A 77 -6.13 7.80 3.89
CA ILE A 77 -5.13 7.37 4.86
C ILE A 77 -3.86 6.92 4.14
N VAL A 78 -2.72 7.45 4.57
CA VAL A 78 -1.38 7.08 4.11
C VAL A 78 -0.64 6.46 5.28
N MET A 79 -0.16 5.23 5.10
CA MET A 79 0.64 4.55 6.11
C MET A 79 1.68 3.64 5.44
N PRO A 80 2.74 3.24 6.16
CA PRO A 80 3.66 2.23 5.66
C PRO A 80 2.91 0.94 5.33
N LEU A 81 3.25 0.31 4.20
CA LEU A 81 2.60 -0.93 3.77
C LEU A 81 2.70 -2.05 4.82
N LYS A 82 3.80 -2.11 5.57
CA LYS A 82 3.95 -3.05 6.68
C LYS A 82 2.88 -2.83 7.76
N THR A 83 2.67 -1.59 8.18
CA THR A 83 1.63 -1.22 9.15
C THR A 83 0.24 -1.62 8.64
N PHE A 84 -0.05 -1.36 7.36
CA PHE A 84 -1.31 -1.79 6.75
C PHE A 84 -1.50 -3.31 6.84
N LEU A 85 -0.48 -4.10 6.51
CA LEU A 85 -0.53 -5.56 6.57
C LEU A 85 -0.73 -6.07 8.00
N GLU A 86 -0.11 -5.42 8.99
CA GLU A 86 -0.29 -5.73 10.41
C GLU A 86 -1.75 -5.47 10.84
N VAL A 87 -2.31 -4.31 10.49
CA VAL A 87 -3.70 -3.94 10.79
C VAL A 87 -4.69 -4.92 10.16
N VAL A 88 -4.55 -5.22 8.86
CA VAL A 88 -5.48 -6.12 8.15
C VAL A 88 -5.39 -7.56 8.64
N ASN A 89 -4.22 -8.00 9.10
CA ASN A 89 -4.04 -9.34 9.67
C ASN A 89 -4.40 -9.41 11.16
N GLY A 90 -4.90 -8.33 11.77
CA GLY A 90 -5.22 -8.30 13.20
C GLY A 90 -4.00 -8.41 14.11
N LYS A 91 -2.79 -8.19 13.58
CA LYS A 91 -1.53 -8.19 14.34
C LYS A 91 -1.30 -6.79 14.88
N CYS A 92 -2.13 -6.34 15.82
CA CYS A 92 -1.95 -5.04 16.46
C CYS A 92 -0.88 -5.16 17.56
N SER A 93 0.39 -4.98 17.19
CA SER A 93 1.52 -4.95 18.12
C SER A 93 1.90 -3.51 18.48
N SER A 94 1.01 -2.80 19.18
CA SER A 94 1.34 -1.80 20.22
C SER A 94 0.13 -0.93 20.53
N VAL A 95 -0.51 -1.19 21.67
CA VAL A 95 -1.23 -0.14 22.39
C VAL A 95 -0.15 0.72 23.01
N ARG A 96 0.26 1.81 22.33
CA ARG A 96 0.92 2.90 23.03
C ARG A 96 -0.17 3.57 23.86
N THR A 97 -0.31 3.13 25.10
CA THR A 97 -1.11 3.84 26.10
C THR A 97 -0.45 5.20 26.30
N PHE A 98 -1.19 6.27 26.01
CA PHE A 98 -0.78 7.65 26.30
C PHE A 98 -0.86 7.94 27.79
#